data_AF-A0A1W9W4I0-F1
#
_entry.id   AF-A0A1W9W4I0-F1
#
_cell.length_a   1.000
_cell.length_b   1.000
_cell.length_c   1.000
_cell.angle_alpha   90.00
_cell.angle_beta   90.00
_cell.angle_gamma   90.00
#
_symmetry.space_group_name_H-M   'P 1'
#
loop_
_entity.id
_entity.type
_entity.pdbx_description
1 polymer ?
#
loop_
_entity_poly.entity_id
_entity_poly.type
_entity_poly.pdbx_seq_one_letter_code
_entity_poly.pdbx_strand_id
1 'polypeptide(L)'
;MGKHTQSIDNKIRNRIYGHGKGWAFTPAHFSDLGSRDAVASALKRYRQSGLIRQLARGFYDYPATDPELGILAPPPDVLARALAGRDAVRLQPSGAYAANLLGLSTQMPMKIVYLTDGRSRTVEVGKKQIILKQTTPRNMATTGKISGLVIQALLTFR
;
A
#
# COMPACT_ATOMS: atom_id res chain seq x y z
N MET A 1 26.28 -25.85 -22.21
CA MET A 1 25.22 -24.86 -21.96
C MET A 1 25.00 -24.72 -20.46
N GLY A 2 25.64 -23.74 -19.82
CA GLY A 2 25.43 -23.48 -18.39
C GLY A 2 24.03 -22.92 -18.17
N LYS A 3 23.22 -23.58 -17.36
CA LYS A 3 21.95 -23.02 -16.87
C LYS A 3 22.28 -21.68 -16.20
N HIS A 4 21.91 -20.57 -16.83
CA HIS A 4 21.99 -19.26 -16.20
C HIS A 4 21.00 -19.23 -15.03
N THR A 5 21.45 -19.63 -13.85
CA THR A 5 20.76 -19.36 -12.59
C THR A 5 20.61 -17.85 -12.49
N GLN A 6 19.41 -17.31 -12.76
CA GLN A 6 19.16 -15.89 -12.61
C GLN A 6 19.54 -15.45 -11.20
N SER A 7 20.35 -14.38 -11.10
CA SER A 7 20.70 -13.78 -9.82
C SER A 7 19.43 -13.36 -9.07
N ILE A 8 19.49 -13.34 -7.74
CA ILE A 8 18.39 -12.87 -6.88
C ILE A 8 17.96 -11.45 -7.31
N ASP A 9 18.92 -10.61 -7.70
CA ASP A 9 18.69 -9.26 -8.24
C ASP A 9 17.77 -9.27 -9.47
N ASN A 10 18.03 -10.15 -10.44
CA ASN A 10 17.21 -10.31 -11.65
C ASN A 10 15.82 -10.86 -11.33
N LYS A 11 15.72 -11.84 -10.42
CA LYS A 11 14.41 -12.38 -10.00
C LYS A 11 13.53 -11.32 -9.35
N ILE A 12 14.11 -10.49 -8.47
CA ILE A 12 13.41 -9.36 -7.85
C ILE A 12 12.95 -8.37 -8.91
N ARG A 13 13.82 -7.99 -9.86
CA ARG A 13 13.47 -7.06 -10.95
C ARG A 13 12.34 -7.59 -11.80
N ASN A 14 12.43 -8.84 -12.23
CA ASN A 14 11.43 -9.47 -13.07
C ASN A 14 10.08 -9.55 -12.35
N ARG A 15 10.07 -9.82 -11.04
CA ARG A 15 8.83 -9.80 -10.26
C ARG A 15 8.24 -8.39 -10.15
N ILE A 16 9.07 -7.36 -9.97
CA ILE A 16 8.61 -5.96 -9.98
C ILE A 16 7.97 -5.61 -11.32
N TYR A 17 8.65 -5.93 -12.43
CA TYR A 17 8.12 -5.67 -13.77
C TYR A 17 6.87 -6.50 -14.08
N GLY A 18 6.81 -7.75 -13.63
CA GLY A 18 5.67 -8.63 -13.84
C GLY A 18 4.38 -8.15 -13.16
N HIS A 19 4.47 -7.37 -12.08
CA HIS A 19 3.29 -6.72 -11.47
C HIS A 19 2.92 -5.39 -12.15
N GLY A 20 3.82 -4.82 -12.94
CA GLY A 20 3.59 -3.58 -13.66
C GLY A 20 3.71 -2.30 -12.81
N LYS A 21 3.70 -1.16 -13.51
CA LYS A 21 3.77 0.17 -12.90
C LYS A 21 2.57 0.40 -11.97
N GLY A 22 2.81 1.08 -10.86
CA GLY A 22 1.84 1.32 -9.79
C GLY A 22 1.79 0.24 -8.71
N TRP A 23 2.51 -0.88 -8.88
CA TRP A 23 2.59 -1.92 -7.85
C TRP A 23 3.32 -1.40 -6.61
N ALA A 24 2.68 -1.51 -5.45
CA ALA A 24 3.30 -1.22 -4.16
C ALA A 24 3.53 -2.51 -3.35
N PHE A 25 4.69 -2.59 -2.71
CA PHE A 25 5.19 -3.82 -2.13
C PHE A 25 6.11 -3.60 -0.93
N THR A 26 6.30 -4.66 -0.14
CA THR A 26 7.27 -4.72 0.96
C THR A 26 8.35 -5.75 0.64
N PRO A 27 9.49 -5.76 1.37
CA PRO A 27 10.50 -6.80 1.23
C PRO A 27 9.97 -8.24 1.41
N ALA A 28 8.86 -8.42 2.13
CA ALA A 28 8.25 -9.72 2.35
C ALA A 28 7.70 -10.34 1.04
N HIS A 29 7.36 -9.56 0.02
CA HIS A 29 6.95 -10.08 -1.30
C HIS A 29 8.09 -10.77 -2.08
N PHE A 30 9.32 -10.74 -1.54
CA PHE A 30 10.49 -11.40 -2.14
C PHE A 30 11.14 -12.40 -1.18
N SER A 31 10.49 -12.76 -0.06
CA SER A 31 11.08 -13.66 0.94
C SER A 31 11.38 -15.06 0.41
N ASP A 32 10.68 -15.48 -0.64
CA ASP A 32 10.87 -16.74 -1.37
C ASP A 32 12.04 -16.71 -2.36
N LEU A 33 12.60 -15.52 -2.65
CA LEU A 33 13.64 -15.36 -3.67
C LEU A 33 15.07 -15.43 -3.15
N GLY A 34 15.30 -15.18 -1.85
CA GLY A 34 16.63 -15.13 -1.28
C GLY A 34 16.68 -14.63 0.17
N SER A 35 17.91 -14.47 0.69
CA SER A 35 18.12 -13.97 2.05
C SER A 35 17.65 -12.51 2.21
N ARG A 36 17.33 -12.13 3.45
CA ARG A 36 16.90 -10.76 3.78
C ARG A 36 17.91 -9.70 3.33
N ASP A 37 19.20 -9.97 3.51
CA ASP A 37 20.27 -9.03 3.14
C ASP A 37 20.43 -8.89 1.63
N ALA A 38 20.25 -9.98 0.88
CA ALA A 38 20.27 -9.94 -0.58
C ALA A 38 19.09 -9.12 -1.12
N VAL A 39 17.89 -9.34 -0.59
CA VAL A 39 16.68 -8.55 -0.93
C VAL A 39 16.89 -7.08 -0.58
N ALA A 40 17.34 -6.78 0.63
CA ALA A 40 17.57 -5.40 1.08
C ALA A 40 18.61 -4.68 0.21
N SER A 41 19.69 -5.36 -0.14
CA SER A 41 20.74 -4.82 -1.02
C SER A 41 20.23 -4.53 -2.43
N ALA A 42 19.42 -5.42 -3.01
CA ALA A 42 18.81 -5.22 -4.33
C ALA A 42 17.82 -4.03 -4.31
N LEU A 43 16.92 -3.97 -3.32
CA LEU A 43 15.98 -2.87 -3.19
C LEU A 43 16.69 -1.53 -2.95
N LYS A 44 17.79 -1.51 -2.20
CA LYS A 44 18.62 -0.31 -2.03
C LYS A 44 19.16 0.18 -3.37
N ARG A 45 19.72 -0.71 -4.20
CA ARG A 45 20.21 -0.37 -5.54
C ARG A 45 19.09 0.16 -6.43
N TYR A 46 17.93 -0.50 -6.46
CA TYR A 46 16.80 -0.08 -7.29
C TYR A 46 16.19 1.25 -6.85
N ARG A 47 16.21 1.54 -5.55
CA ARG A 47 15.85 2.87 -5.04
C ARG A 47 16.84 3.92 -5.52
N GLN A 48 18.15 3.64 -5.44
CA GLN A 48 19.20 4.58 -5.86
C GLN A 48 19.15 4.86 -7.37
N SER A 49 18.83 3.85 -8.18
CA SER A 49 18.71 3.99 -9.63
C SER A 49 17.37 4.59 -10.09
N GLY A 50 16.44 4.87 -9.18
CA GLY A 50 15.09 5.38 -9.49
C GLY A 50 14.13 4.35 -10.08
N LEU A 51 14.47 3.05 -10.12
CA LEU A 51 13.58 2.00 -10.62
C LEU A 51 12.37 1.83 -9.69
N ILE A 52 12.59 1.96 -8.37
CA ILE A 52 11.53 1.96 -7.36
C ILE A 52 11.61 3.23 -6.52
N ARG A 53 10.48 3.66 -5.97
CA ARG A 53 10.43 4.75 -4.99
C ARG A 53 10.10 4.16 -3.63
N GLN A 54 10.70 4.74 -2.59
CA GLN A 54 10.37 4.40 -1.21
C GLN A 54 9.28 5.34 -0.71
N LEU A 55 8.13 4.77 -0.34
CA LEU A 55 6.97 5.50 0.13
C LEU A 55 7.00 5.69 1.65
N ALA A 56 7.47 4.67 2.36
CA ALA A 56 7.70 4.69 3.81
C ALA A 56 8.80 3.67 4.17
N ARG A 57 9.20 3.59 5.44
CA ARG A 57 10.19 2.59 5.89
C ARG A 57 9.73 1.17 5.54
N GLY A 58 10.52 0.47 4.72
CA GLY A 58 10.22 -0.91 4.30
C GLY A 58 9.04 -1.03 3.33
N PHE A 59 8.65 0.07 2.67
CA PHE A 59 7.52 0.10 1.75
C PHE A 59 7.85 0.90 0.49
N TYR A 60 7.61 0.29 -0.67
CA TYR A 60 8.07 0.77 -1.96
C TYR A 60 6.96 0.68 -3.01
N ASP A 61 7.09 1.46 -4.08
CA ASP A 61 6.33 1.27 -5.31
C ASP A 61 7.24 1.20 -6.54
N TYR A 62 6.74 0.51 -7.57
CA TYR A 62 7.22 0.68 -8.93
C TYR A 62 6.45 1.86 -9.55
N PRO A 63 7.07 3.04 -9.73
CA PRO A 63 6.31 4.26 -9.98
C PRO A 63 5.55 4.21 -11.32
N ALA A 64 4.27 4.56 -11.27
CA ALA A 64 3.49 4.87 -12.47
C ALA A 64 3.81 6.29 -12.95
N THR A 65 3.81 6.47 -14.26
CA THR A 65 4.13 7.73 -14.92
C THR A 65 3.01 8.08 -15.89
N ASP A 66 2.55 9.31 -15.82
CA ASP A 66 1.62 9.91 -16.77
C ASP A 66 2.37 10.95 -17.63
N PRO A 67 2.07 11.07 -18.94
CA PRO A 67 2.76 12.03 -19.82
C PRO A 67 2.64 13.49 -19.37
N GLU A 68 1.52 13.87 -18.77
CA GLU A 68 1.24 15.25 -18.35
C GLU A 68 1.57 15.48 -16.87
N LEU A 69 1.20 14.52 -16.01
CA LEU A 69 1.34 14.64 -14.56
C LEU A 69 2.68 14.14 -14.01
N GLY A 70 3.48 13.48 -14.84
CA GLY A 70 4.75 12.88 -14.43
C GLY A 70 4.56 11.68 -13.49
N ILE A 71 5.37 11.57 -12.45
CA ILE A 71 5.32 10.42 -11.53
C ILE A 71 4.04 10.50 -10.67
N LEU A 72 3.15 9.52 -10.86
CA LEU A 72 1.91 9.43 -10.12
C LEU A 72 2.14 8.96 -8.68
N ALA A 73 1.34 9.50 -7.76
CA ALA A 73 1.24 8.94 -6.42
C ALA A 73 0.43 7.63 -6.48
N PRO A 74 0.85 6.57 -5.77
CA PRO A 74 0.07 5.34 -5.68
C PRO A 74 -1.31 5.61 -5.08
N PRO A 75 -2.35 4.91 -5.55
CA PRO A 75 -3.68 4.97 -4.97
C PRO A 75 -3.69 4.61 -3.47
N PRO A 76 -4.54 5.27 -2.65
CA PRO A 76 -4.58 5.01 -1.20
C PRO A 76 -4.92 3.58 -0.79
N ASP A 77 -5.74 2.90 -1.58
CA ASP A 77 -6.10 1.50 -1.38
C ASP A 77 -4.92 0.56 -1.62
N VAL A 78 -4.06 0.86 -2.60
CA VAL A 78 -2.80 0.14 -2.85
C VAL A 78 -1.87 0.28 -1.64
N LEU A 79 -1.74 1.50 -1.12
CA LEU A 79 -0.96 1.80 0.09
C LEU A 79 -1.51 1.03 1.31
N ALA A 80 -2.83 1.06 1.50
CA ALA A 80 -3.50 0.38 2.60
C ALA A 80 -3.34 -1.14 2.54
N ARG A 81 -3.51 -1.77 1.37
CA ARG A 81 -3.33 -3.23 1.20
C ARG A 81 -1.93 -3.68 1.59
N ALA A 82 -0.91 -2.94 1.17
CA ALA A 82 0.45 -3.29 1.52
C ALA A 82 0.76 -3.07 3.01
N LEU A 83 0.19 -2.04 3.64
CA LEU A 83 0.29 -1.84 5.09
C LEU A 83 -0.42 -2.96 5.87
N ALA A 84 -1.59 -3.39 5.41
CA ALA A 84 -2.34 -4.51 5.98
C ALA A 84 -1.52 -5.80 5.94
N GLY A 85 -0.94 -6.12 4.77
CA GLY A 85 -0.11 -7.32 4.60
C GLY A 85 1.18 -7.30 5.43
N ARG A 86 1.85 -6.15 5.53
CA ARG A 86 3.10 -6.02 6.32
C ARG A 86 2.89 -6.34 7.80
N ASP A 87 1.76 -5.92 8.34
CA ASP A 87 1.49 -5.95 9.76
C ASP A 87 0.49 -7.04 10.17
N ALA A 88 0.00 -7.83 9.20
CA ALA A 88 -1.04 -8.83 9.39
C ALA A 88 -2.30 -8.27 10.08
N VAL A 89 -2.70 -7.06 9.69
CA VAL A 89 -3.86 -6.35 10.24
C VAL A 89 -4.98 -6.25 9.22
N ARG A 90 -6.22 -6.15 9.70
CA ARG A 90 -7.36 -5.81 8.85
C ARG A 90 -7.55 -4.30 8.82
N LEU A 91 -7.98 -3.80 7.67
CA LEU A 91 -8.26 -2.38 7.45
C LEU A 91 -9.68 -2.19 6.92
N GLN A 92 -10.40 -1.24 7.49
CA GLN A 92 -11.75 -0.84 7.07
C GLN A 92 -11.75 0.65 6.75
N PRO A 93 -12.01 1.07 5.49
CA PRO A 93 -12.18 2.48 5.15
C PRO A 93 -13.24 3.13 6.03
N SER A 94 -13.00 4.39 6.42
CA SER A 94 -13.91 5.12 7.31
C SER A 94 -14.07 6.59 6.93
N GLY A 95 -15.11 7.22 7.48
CA GLY A 95 -15.32 8.65 7.33
C GLY A 95 -15.54 9.08 5.88
N ALA A 96 -15.06 10.28 5.55
CA ALA A 96 -15.15 10.87 4.21
C ALA A 96 -14.57 9.98 3.12
N TYR A 97 -13.56 9.16 3.44
CA TYR A 97 -12.99 8.23 2.46
C TYR A 97 -13.94 7.07 2.15
N ALA A 98 -14.67 6.55 3.15
CA ALA A 98 -15.70 5.54 2.91
C ALA A 98 -16.86 6.10 2.06
N ALA A 99 -17.26 7.36 2.32
CA ALA A 99 -18.27 8.03 1.51
C ALA A 99 -17.81 8.25 0.06
N ASN A 100 -16.56 8.65 -0.15
CA ASN A 100 -15.99 8.82 -1.48
C ASN A 100 -15.93 7.49 -2.25
N LEU A 101 -15.51 6.39 -1.62
CA LEU A 101 -15.50 5.07 -2.25
C LEU A 101 -16.88 4.58 -2.68
N LEU A 102 -17.95 5.03 -2.02
CA LEU A 102 -19.34 4.70 -2.38
C LEU A 102 -19.96 5.69 -3.39
N GLY A 103 -19.22 6.70 -3.84
CA GLY A 103 -19.77 7.75 -4.70
C GLY A 103 -20.73 8.71 -3.98
N LEU A 104 -20.83 8.63 -2.66
CA LEU A 104 -21.62 9.56 -1.83
C LEU A 104 -20.92 10.91 -1.64
N SER A 105 -19.66 11.01 -2.07
CA SER A 105 -18.90 12.25 -2.14
C SER A 105 -17.91 12.21 -3.30
N THR A 106 -17.76 13.32 -4.00
CA THR A 106 -16.71 13.50 -5.03
C THR A 106 -15.38 13.93 -4.43
N GLN A 107 -15.38 14.39 -3.18
CA GLN A 107 -14.20 14.95 -2.54
C GLN A 107 -13.25 13.87 -2.05
N MET A 108 -12.02 13.88 -2.57
CA MET A 108 -10.92 13.06 -2.06
C MET A 108 -10.35 13.72 -0.80
N PRO A 109 -10.44 13.10 0.39
CA PRO A 109 -9.95 13.71 1.61
C PRO A 109 -8.41 13.72 1.66
N MET A 110 -7.84 14.81 2.20
CA MET A 110 -6.39 14.91 2.44
C MET A 110 -5.88 13.92 3.50
N LYS A 111 -6.75 13.59 4.46
CA LYS A 111 -6.50 12.59 5.52
C LYS A 111 -7.38 11.38 5.27
N ILE A 112 -6.75 10.26 4.95
CA ILE A 112 -7.43 9.01 4.66
C ILE A 112 -7.41 8.17 5.92
N VAL A 113 -8.58 7.84 6.45
CA VAL A 113 -8.70 7.12 7.73
C VAL A 113 -9.17 5.69 7.49
N TYR A 114 -8.38 4.74 7.97
CA TYR A 114 -8.75 3.34 8.07
C TYR A 114 -8.90 2.94 9.54
N LEU A 115 -9.99 2.27 9.87
CA LEU A 115 -10.08 1.53 11.12
C LEU A 115 -9.25 0.25 11.03
N THR A 116 -8.60 -0.13 12.12
CA THR A 116 -7.78 -1.35 12.19
C THR A 116 -7.94 -2.06 13.52
N ASP A 117 -7.68 -3.37 13.53
CA ASP A 117 -7.47 -4.17 14.73
C ASP A 117 -6.01 -4.15 15.21
N GLY A 118 -5.11 -3.53 14.45
CA GLY A 118 -3.73 -3.28 14.84
C GLY A 118 -3.53 -1.99 15.63
N ARG A 119 -2.26 -1.65 15.88
CA ARG A 119 -1.87 -0.41 16.58
C ARG A 119 -2.15 0.83 15.74
N SER A 120 -2.66 1.88 16.39
CA SER A 120 -2.82 3.19 15.76
C SER A 120 -1.49 3.76 15.29
N ARG A 121 -1.48 4.36 14.11
CA ARG A 121 -0.33 5.11 13.58
C ARG A 121 -0.71 5.94 12.36
N THR A 122 0.15 6.87 12.01
CA THR A 122 0.05 7.65 10.77
C THR A 122 1.18 7.25 9.84
N VAL A 123 0.85 7.07 8.56
CA VAL A 123 1.80 6.83 7.48
C VAL A 123 1.71 8.01 6.53
N GLU A 124 2.80 8.74 6.41
CA GLU A 124 2.91 9.82 5.44
C GLU A 124 3.32 9.24 4.09
N VAL A 125 2.58 9.59 3.04
CA VAL A 125 2.89 9.17 1.67
C VAL A 125 2.81 10.38 0.76
N GLY A 126 3.98 10.96 0.46
CA GLY A 126 4.08 12.24 -0.22
C GLY A 126 3.38 13.34 0.60
N LYS A 127 2.38 14.00 0.00
CA LYS A 127 1.60 15.07 0.66
C LYS A 127 0.32 14.56 1.36
N LYS A 128 0.03 13.26 1.30
CA LYS A 128 -1.19 12.66 1.88
C LYS A 128 -0.83 11.91 3.17
N GLN A 129 -1.79 11.87 4.10
CA GLN A 129 -1.67 11.07 5.32
C GLN A 129 -2.67 9.91 5.30
N ILE A 130 -2.17 8.71 5.59
CA ILE A 130 -2.99 7.53 5.90
C ILE A 130 -2.95 7.34 7.42
N ILE A 131 -4.11 7.47 8.05
CA ILE A 131 -4.29 7.30 9.49
C ILE A 131 -4.89 5.92 9.72
N LEU A 132 -4.13 5.06 10.38
CA LEU A 132 -4.64 3.80 10.92
C LEU A 132 -5.11 4.07 12.34
N LYS A 133 -6.41 3.96 12.57
CA LYS A 133 -7.04 4.18 13.86
C LYS A 133 -7.47 2.84 14.44
N GLN A 134 -6.82 2.43 15.52
CA GLN A 134 -7.23 1.24 16.25
C GLN A 134 -8.68 1.39 16.73
N THR A 135 -9.47 0.32 16.62
CA THR A 135 -10.86 0.30 17.06
C THR A 135 -11.21 -1.01 17.74
N THR A 136 -12.45 -1.10 18.25
CA THR A 136 -12.99 -2.31 18.89
C THR A 136 -13.35 -3.40 17.87
N PRO A 137 -13.38 -4.68 18.28
CA PRO A 137 -13.84 -5.78 17.42
C PRO A 137 -15.23 -5.58 16.83
N ARG A 138 -16.13 -4.91 17.56
CA ARG A 138 -17.48 -4.55 17.08
C ARG A 138 -17.42 -3.74 15.80
N ASN A 139 -16.57 -2.72 15.75
CA ASN A 139 -16.41 -1.86 14.57
C ASN A 139 -15.66 -2.57 13.43
N MET A 140 -14.87 -3.60 13.74
CA MET A 140 -14.19 -4.43 12.75
C MET A 140 -15.03 -5.61 12.25
N ALA A 141 -16.20 -5.89 12.84
CA ALA A 141 -17.00 -7.08 12.55
C ALA A 141 -17.46 -7.17 11.08
N THR A 142 -17.59 -6.03 10.40
CA THR A 142 -17.99 -5.93 8.99
C THR A 142 -16.83 -5.63 8.04
N THR A 143 -15.59 -5.75 8.51
CA THR A 143 -14.41 -5.49 7.68
C THR A 143 -14.38 -6.38 6.45
N GLY A 144 -14.11 -5.78 5.29
CA GLY A 144 -14.08 -6.48 4.00
C GLY A 144 -15.46 -6.75 3.39
N LYS A 145 -16.55 -6.35 4.06
CA LYS A 145 -17.93 -6.43 3.53
C LYS A 145 -18.40 -5.05 3.07
N ILE A 146 -19.25 -5.02 2.03
CA ILE A 146 -19.86 -3.78 1.55
C ILE A 146 -20.70 -3.09 2.63
N SER A 147 -21.35 -3.87 3.50
CA SER A 147 -22.10 -3.35 4.65
C SER A 147 -21.22 -2.56 5.62
N GLY A 148 -19.96 -2.98 5.82
CA GLY A 148 -18.99 -2.24 6.62
C GLY A 148 -18.66 -0.89 6.01
N LEU A 149 -18.47 -0.84 4.69
CA LEU A 149 -18.22 0.41 3.97
C LEU A 149 -19.41 1.38 4.08
N VAL A 150 -20.63 0.88 3.88
CA VAL A 150 -21.87 1.67 4.01
C VAL A 150 -22.05 2.22 5.43
N ILE A 151 -21.90 1.37 6.45
CA ILE A 151 -22.00 1.79 7.86
C ILE A 151 -21.00 2.92 8.13
N GLN A 152 -19.74 2.75 7.71
CA GLN A 152 -18.70 3.73 7.97
C GLN A 152 -18.88 5.04 7.20
N ALA A 153 -19.44 5.00 5.99
CA ALA A 153 -19.76 6.19 5.22
C ALA A 153 -20.87 7.02 5.89
N LEU A 154 -21.97 6.38 6.31
CA LEU A 154 -23.06 7.03 7.03
C LEU A 154 -22.61 7.58 8.40
N LEU A 155 -21.58 6.97 8.98
CA LEU A 155 -20.73 7.49 10.07
C LEU A 155 -20.39 8.97 9.96
N THR A 156 -20.11 9.42 8.73
CA THR A 156 -19.48 10.69 8.40
C THR A 156 -20.45 11.86 8.37
N PHE A 157 -21.71 11.60 8.00
CA PHE A 157 -22.72 12.63 7.76
C PHE A 157 -23.59 12.92 8.99
N ARG A 158 -23.16 12.44 10.16
CA ARG A 158 -23.80 12.71 11.44
C ARG A 158 -23.39 14.04 12.03
#